data_AF-A0A3C1GHS2-F1
#
_entry.id   AF-A0A3C1GHS2-F1
#
_cell.length_a   1.000
_cell.length_b   1.000
_cell.length_c   1.000
_cell.angle_alpha   90.00
_cell.angle_beta   90.00
_cell.angle_gamma   90.00
#
_symmetry.space_group_name_H-M   'P 1'
#
loop_
_entity.id
_entity.type
_entity.pdbx_description
1 polymer ?
#
loop_
_entity_poly.entity_id
_entity_poly.type
_entity_poly.pdbx_seq_one_letter_code
_entity_poly.pdbx_strand_id
1 'polypeptide(L)'
;MRASPREVEVRQSARAVTVTVPTPTLRYLDEFLGLKCRDDLLRLGLFPNAKEITESLAAYHAVKRTLGDVRDLGDPRRTAVVVGDGCTPRTAAVLAFRTRWRVYSVDPQLRKYEGWAGVERLTVVPFRVEDWSLTLDGPAVVVAVHSHASLGEAVLRVRAPELAVIAIPCCAPQEVGSLPDLEYRDWGVWSEKRTVRVWRHVAAL
;
A
#
# COMPACT_ATOMS: atom_id res chain seq x y z
N MET A 1 -5.40 -18.37 22.51
CA MET A 1 -5.55 -18.57 21.04
C MET A 1 -4.17 -18.89 20.49
N ARG A 2 -3.94 -20.08 19.89
CA ARG A 2 -2.62 -20.43 19.34
C ARG A 2 -2.32 -19.52 18.15
N ALA A 3 -1.08 -19.03 18.06
CA ALA A 3 -0.64 -18.24 16.92
C ALA A 3 -0.82 -19.07 15.63
N SER A 4 -1.56 -18.53 14.66
CA SER A 4 -1.71 -19.17 13.37
C SER A 4 -0.33 -19.28 12.70
N PRO A 5 -0.03 -20.40 12.02
CA PRO A 5 1.22 -20.57 11.28
C PRO A 5 1.38 -19.44 10.25
N ARG A 6 2.60 -18.91 10.11
CA ARG A 6 2.90 -17.81 9.18
C ARG A 6 3.21 -18.30 7.76
N GLU A 7 3.59 -19.57 7.63
CA GLU A 7 3.92 -20.23 6.37
C GLU A 7 3.39 -21.67 6.35
N VAL A 8 3.43 -22.30 5.18
CA VAL A 8 3.11 -23.73 5.05
C VAL A 8 4.26 -24.52 5.68
N GLU A 9 4.00 -25.23 6.77
CA GLU A 9 4.97 -26.10 7.42
C GLU A 9 4.64 -27.56 7.10
N VAL A 10 5.61 -28.30 6.56
CA VAL A 10 5.50 -29.75 6.36
C VAL A 10 6.42 -30.44 7.35
N ARG A 11 5.87 -31.32 8.19
CA ARG A 11 6.62 -32.14 9.13
C ARG A 11 6.39 -33.60 8.81
N GLN A 12 7.47 -34.34 8.56
CA GLN A 12 7.41 -35.77 8.27
C GLN A 12 7.92 -36.58 9.48
N SER A 13 7.23 -37.67 9.78
CA SER A 13 7.63 -38.68 10.75
C SER A 13 7.63 -40.06 10.07
N ALA A 14 8.11 -41.09 10.78
CA ALA A 14 8.18 -42.45 10.25
C ALA A 14 6.82 -43.04 9.81
N ARG A 15 5.68 -42.49 10.27
CA ARG A 15 4.33 -43.02 9.98
C ARG A 15 3.32 -41.97 9.52
N ALA A 16 3.70 -40.70 9.44
CA ALA A 16 2.77 -39.62 9.10
C ALA A 16 3.47 -38.41 8.50
N VAL A 17 2.76 -37.69 7.63
CA VAL A 17 3.09 -36.36 7.15
C VAL A 17 2.04 -35.39 7.71
N THR A 18 2.49 -34.37 8.42
CA THR A 18 1.64 -33.28 8.91
C THR A 18 1.90 -32.03 8.08
N VAL A 19 0.87 -31.52 7.42
CA VAL A 19 0.90 -30.25 6.70
C VAL A 19 0.11 -29.21 7.50
N THR A 20 0.77 -28.13 7.86
CA THR A 20 0.18 -26.99 8.55
C THR A 20 0.10 -25.83 7.59
N VAL A 21 -1.11 -25.37 7.27
CA VAL A 21 -1.34 -24.27 6.33
C VAL A 21 -1.86 -23.02 7.05
N PRO A 22 -1.36 -21.83 6.71
CA PRO A 22 -1.93 -20.59 7.23
C PRO A 22 -3.35 -20.36 6.72
N THR A 23 -4.25 -19.98 7.63
CA THR A 23 -5.62 -19.61 7.29
C THR A 23 -5.67 -18.11 6.99
N PRO A 24 -6.19 -17.69 5.83
CA PRO A 24 -6.50 -16.29 5.58
C PRO A 24 -7.40 -15.72 6.69
N THR A 25 -7.16 -14.46 7.03
CA THR A 25 -7.93 -13.74 8.06
C THR A 25 -8.83 -12.70 7.42
N LEU A 26 -10.00 -12.43 7.99
CA LEU A 26 -10.90 -11.36 7.56
C LEU A 26 -10.56 -9.98 8.13
N ARG A 27 -9.42 -9.86 8.83
CA ARG A 27 -9.08 -8.68 9.66
C ARG A 27 -9.25 -7.32 8.96
N TYR A 28 -8.93 -7.23 7.67
CA TYR A 28 -9.04 -5.96 6.93
C TYR A 28 -10.47 -5.68 6.49
N LEU A 29 -11.28 -6.71 6.24
CA LEU A 29 -12.71 -6.51 6.00
C LEU A 29 -13.41 -6.14 7.32
N ASP A 30 -13.10 -6.84 8.41
CA ASP A 30 -13.63 -6.51 9.74
C ASP A 30 -13.25 -5.08 10.14
N GLU A 31 -11.99 -4.68 9.90
CA GLU A 31 -11.54 -3.30 10.12
C GLU A 31 -12.28 -2.31 9.22
N PHE A 32 -12.42 -2.60 7.92
CA PHE A 32 -13.11 -1.75 6.97
C PHE A 32 -14.55 -1.46 7.42
N LEU A 33 -15.26 -2.48 7.90
CA LEU A 33 -16.61 -2.36 8.42
C LEU A 33 -16.68 -1.41 9.63
N GLY A 34 -15.61 -1.32 10.42
CA GLY A 34 -15.50 -0.44 11.59
C GLY A 34 -14.93 0.96 11.32
N LEU A 35 -14.53 1.29 10.08
CA LEU A 35 -13.95 2.60 9.77
C LEU A 35 -15.02 3.71 9.85
N LYS A 36 -14.68 4.82 10.50
CA LYS A 36 -15.54 6.02 10.52
C LYS A 36 -15.76 6.62 9.12
N CYS A 37 -14.76 6.51 8.24
CA CYS A 37 -14.81 6.98 6.85
C CYS A 37 -15.32 5.92 5.86
N ARG A 38 -15.81 4.76 6.34
CA ARG A 38 -16.26 3.65 5.47
C ARG A 38 -17.29 4.11 4.44
N ASP A 39 -18.31 4.85 4.89
CA ASP A 39 -19.41 5.24 4.03
C ASP A 39 -18.96 6.23 2.95
N ASP A 40 -18.00 7.12 3.28
CA ASP A 40 -17.41 8.04 2.31
C ASP A 40 -16.57 7.28 1.27
N LEU A 41 -15.74 6.34 1.72
CA LEU A 41 -14.96 5.47 0.83
C LEU A 41 -15.85 4.66 -0.12
N LEU A 42 -17.00 4.16 0.37
CA LEU A 42 -17.97 3.42 -0.46
C LEU A 42 -18.69 4.33 -1.46
N ARG A 43 -19.12 5.53 -1.04
CA ARG A 43 -19.78 6.51 -1.93
C ARG A 43 -18.89 6.98 -3.08
N LEU A 44 -17.57 6.98 -2.87
CA LEU A 44 -16.60 7.36 -3.90
C LEU A 44 -16.38 6.29 -4.98
N GLY A 45 -17.00 5.11 -4.85
CA GLY A 45 -16.93 4.04 -5.86
C GLY A 45 -15.52 3.51 -6.10
N LEU A 46 -14.66 3.55 -5.08
CA LEU A 46 -13.22 3.28 -5.21
C LEU A 46 -12.93 1.81 -5.49
N PHE A 47 -13.56 0.91 -4.73
CA PHE A 47 -13.21 -0.51 -4.71
C PHE A 47 -14.18 -1.33 -5.56
N PRO A 48 -13.70 -2.04 -6.60
CA PRO A 48 -14.54 -2.93 -7.38
C PRO A 48 -14.90 -4.23 -6.62
N ASN A 49 -14.12 -4.62 -5.62
CA ASN A 49 -14.34 -5.84 -4.84
C ASN A 49 -13.57 -5.82 -3.49
N ALA A 50 -13.79 -6.85 -2.68
CA ALA A 50 -13.18 -7.01 -1.37
C ALA A 50 -11.65 -7.18 -1.40
N LYS A 51 -11.09 -7.80 -2.45
CA LYS A 51 -9.64 -7.96 -2.61
C LYS A 51 -8.94 -6.59 -2.56
N GLU A 52 -9.42 -5.63 -3.35
CA GLU A 52 -8.84 -4.28 -3.42
C GLU A 52 -8.90 -3.54 -2.06
N ILE A 53 -9.98 -3.75 -1.28
CA ILE A 53 -10.08 -3.21 0.09
C ILE A 53 -8.96 -3.79 0.97
N THR A 54 -8.78 -5.12 0.92
CA THR A 54 -7.76 -5.78 1.75
C THR A 54 -6.34 -5.38 1.37
N GLU A 55 -6.07 -5.17 0.08
CA GLU A 55 -4.77 -4.74 -0.43
C GLU A 55 -4.44 -3.30 -0.03
N SER A 56 -5.39 -2.37 -0.19
CA SER A 56 -5.21 -0.97 0.26
C SER A 56 -5.03 -0.86 1.77
N LEU A 57 -5.77 -1.65 2.56
CA LEU A 57 -5.61 -1.66 4.01
C LEU A 57 -4.29 -2.29 4.45
N ALA A 58 -3.84 -3.36 3.81
CA ALA A 58 -2.52 -3.94 4.07
C ALA A 58 -1.41 -2.92 3.84
N ALA A 59 -1.50 -2.16 2.74
CA ALA A 59 -0.55 -1.09 2.45
C ALA A 59 -0.58 0.02 3.51
N TYR A 60 -1.77 0.47 3.94
CA TYR A 60 -1.91 1.41 5.05
C TYR A 60 -1.26 0.90 6.34
N HIS A 61 -1.44 -0.38 6.69
CA HIS A 61 -0.81 -0.96 7.88
C HIS A 61 0.70 -1.09 7.75
N ALA A 62 1.21 -1.40 6.56
CA ALA A 62 2.63 -1.37 6.28
C ALA A 62 3.19 0.05 6.47
N VAL A 63 2.51 1.08 5.97
CA VAL A 63 2.88 2.50 6.15
C VAL A 63 2.94 2.84 7.64
N LYS A 64 1.85 2.55 8.37
CA LYS A 64 1.73 2.81 9.80
C LYS A 64 2.82 2.12 10.62
N ARG A 65 3.16 0.87 10.29
CA ARG A 65 4.19 0.10 11.00
C ARG A 65 5.59 0.60 10.68
N THR A 66 5.82 1.03 9.45
CA THR A 66 7.15 1.47 8.97
C THR A 66 7.57 2.79 9.60
N LEU A 67 6.63 3.72 9.77
CA LEU A 67 6.93 5.05 10.33
C LEU A 67 6.82 5.12 11.86
N GLY A 68 6.47 4.03 12.54
CA GLY A 68 6.75 3.83 13.98
C GLY A 68 5.91 4.61 14.99
N ASP A 69 5.40 5.82 14.69
CA ASP A 69 4.59 6.61 15.63
C ASP A 69 3.21 6.97 15.05
N VAL A 70 2.14 6.78 15.82
CA VAL A 70 0.78 7.22 15.45
C VAL A 70 0.72 8.75 15.28
N ARG A 71 1.56 9.51 15.99
CA ARG A 71 1.72 10.95 15.81
C ARG A 71 2.18 11.31 14.40
N ASP A 72 2.93 10.44 13.75
CA ASP A 72 3.41 10.65 12.39
C ASP A 72 2.27 10.60 11.36
N LEU A 73 1.22 9.81 11.60
CA LEU A 73 0.02 9.83 10.76
C LEU A 73 -0.72 11.18 10.81
N GLY A 74 -0.47 11.98 11.85
CA GLY A 74 -1.00 13.31 12.05
C GLY A 74 -0.08 14.46 11.59
N ASP A 75 1.15 14.18 11.14
CA ASP A 75 2.10 15.20 10.69
C ASP A 75 1.77 15.68 9.26
N PRO A 76 1.29 16.92 9.07
CA PRO A 76 0.92 17.42 7.73
C PRO A 76 2.11 17.66 6.80
N ARG A 77 3.36 17.58 7.31
CA ARG A 77 4.57 17.73 6.50
C ARG A 77 4.88 16.46 5.70
N ARG A 78 4.34 15.32 6.09
CA ARG A 78 4.53 14.05 5.38
C ARG A 78 3.66 13.97 4.14
N THR A 79 4.15 13.24 3.14
CA THR A 79 3.45 13.02 1.87
C THR A 79 3.44 11.53 1.52
N ALA A 80 2.33 11.03 0.99
CA ALA A 80 2.27 9.72 0.36
C ALA A 80 2.12 9.87 -1.16
N VAL A 81 2.86 9.06 -1.91
CA VAL A 81 2.72 8.94 -3.37
C VAL A 81 2.36 7.51 -3.69
N VAL A 82 1.13 7.28 -4.12
CA VAL A 82 0.63 5.96 -4.51
C VAL A 82 0.77 5.82 -6.01
N VAL A 83 1.61 4.89 -6.46
CA VAL A 83 1.90 4.67 -7.88
C VAL A 83 1.23 3.40 -8.39
N GLY A 84 0.58 3.50 -9.54
CA GLY A 84 -0.20 2.41 -10.13
C GLY A 84 -1.43 2.05 -9.29
N ASP A 85 -2.18 3.06 -8.83
CA ASP A 85 -3.38 2.89 -7.99
C ASP A 85 -4.59 2.32 -8.78
N GLY A 86 -4.45 2.22 -10.11
CA GLY A 86 -5.41 1.72 -11.09
C GLY A 86 -6.41 2.78 -11.54
N CYS A 87 -7.58 2.33 -12.00
CA CYS A 87 -8.60 3.23 -12.56
C CYS A 87 -9.24 4.21 -11.58
N THR A 88 -9.06 3.99 -10.27
CA THR A 88 -9.61 4.80 -9.17
C THR A 88 -8.50 4.99 -8.11
N PRO A 89 -8.52 6.06 -7.31
CA PRO A 89 -7.46 6.34 -6.33
C PRO A 89 -7.64 5.52 -5.04
N ARG A 90 -7.59 4.19 -5.14
CA ARG A 90 -8.01 3.25 -4.07
C ARG A 90 -7.19 3.41 -2.81
N THR A 91 -5.90 3.11 -2.90
CA THR A 91 -4.98 3.14 -1.76
C THR A 91 -4.68 4.58 -1.36
N ALA A 92 -4.62 5.50 -2.33
CA ALA A 92 -4.43 6.91 -2.06
C ALA A 92 -5.58 7.49 -1.23
N ALA A 93 -6.83 7.18 -1.56
CA ALA A 93 -7.98 7.62 -0.76
C ALA A 93 -7.93 7.03 0.67
N VAL A 94 -7.61 5.73 0.83
CA VAL A 94 -7.46 5.15 2.17
C VAL A 94 -6.43 5.93 2.99
N LEU A 95 -5.29 6.30 2.40
CA LEU A 95 -4.26 7.10 3.08
C LEU A 95 -4.76 8.53 3.38
N ALA A 96 -5.44 9.19 2.44
CA ALA A 96 -5.93 10.56 2.60
C ALA A 96 -6.98 10.67 3.73
N PHE A 97 -7.88 9.69 3.84
CA PHE A 97 -8.89 9.63 4.90
C PHE A 97 -8.32 9.24 6.27
N ARG A 98 -7.22 8.48 6.30
CA ARG A 98 -6.68 7.88 7.53
C ARG A 98 -5.39 8.53 8.04
N THR A 99 -4.94 9.59 7.38
CA THR A 99 -3.78 10.40 7.75
C THR A 99 -4.08 11.88 7.55
N ARG A 100 -3.22 12.76 8.05
CA ARG A 100 -3.24 14.20 7.77
C ARG A 100 -2.29 14.60 6.62
N TRP A 101 -1.81 13.61 5.87
CA TRP A 101 -0.79 13.83 4.85
C TRP A 101 -1.38 14.35 3.55
N ARG A 102 -0.53 15.00 2.75
CA ARG A 102 -0.80 15.17 1.32
C ARG A 102 -0.63 13.82 0.63
N VAL A 103 -1.55 13.45 -0.24
CA VAL A 103 -1.52 12.15 -0.93
C VAL A 103 -1.70 12.34 -2.43
N TYR A 104 -0.80 11.75 -3.20
CA TYR A 104 -0.87 11.72 -4.66
C TYR A 104 -1.25 10.32 -5.12
N SER A 105 -2.26 10.19 -5.97
CA SER A 105 -2.58 8.96 -6.71
C SER A 105 -2.08 9.13 -8.13
N VAL A 106 -1.13 8.31 -8.56
CA VAL A 106 -0.39 8.47 -9.83
C VAL A 106 -0.55 7.21 -10.65
N ASP A 107 -1.38 7.28 -11.69
CA ASP A 107 -1.60 6.16 -12.62
C ASP A 107 -2.24 6.68 -13.92
N PRO A 108 -1.71 6.33 -15.12
CA PRO A 108 -2.29 6.74 -16.39
C PRO A 108 -3.71 6.20 -16.64
N GLN A 109 -4.15 5.19 -15.90
CA GLN A 109 -5.49 4.60 -16.01
C GLN A 109 -6.54 5.31 -15.15
N LEU A 110 -6.16 6.27 -14.31
CA LEU A 110 -7.10 7.01 -13.46
C LEU A 110 -8.18 7.67 -14.33
N ARG A 111 -9.44 7.34 -14.03
CA ARG A 111 -10.59 7.89 -14.76
C ARG A 111 -10.84 9.34 -14.36
N LYS A 112 -11.53 10.09 -15.21
CA LYS A 112 -12.04 11.40 -14.82
C LYS A 112 -13.31 11.20 -14.00
N TYR A 113 -13.25 11.53 -12.72
CA TYR A 113 -14.42 11.57 -11.84
C TYR A 113 -14.27 12.71 -10.83
N GLU A 114 -15.20 13.67 -10.88
CA GLU A 114 -15.11 14.90 -10.09
C GLU A 114 -15.27 14.66 -8.58
N GLY A 115 -15.98 13.59 -8.17
CA GLY A 115 -16.19 13.30 -6.76
C GLY A 115 -14.90 12.99 -5.99
N TRP A 116 -13.82 12.60 -6.66
CA TRP A 116 -12.51 12.40 -6.00
C TRP A 116 -11.81 13.73 -5.68
N ALA A 117 -12.11 14.81 -6.41
CA ALA A 117 -11.57 16.14 -6.11
C ALA A 117 -12.11 16.72 -4.79
N GLY A 118 -13.24 16.18 -4.29
CA GLY A 118 -13.78 16.53 -2.98
C GLY A 118 -13.07 15.85 -1.80
N VAL A 119 -12.15 14.91 -2.05
CA VAL A 119 -11.40 14.25 -0.98
C VAL A 119 -10.25 15.17 -0.53
N GLU A 120 -10.31 15.60 0.72
CA GLU A 120 -9.29 16.50 1.29
C GLU A 120 -7.89 15.87 1.20
N ARG A 121 -6.90 16.68 0.76
CA ARG A 121 -5.48 16.30 0.64
C ARG A 121 -5.17 15.20 -0.40
N LEU A 122 -6.14 14.78 -1.21
CA LEU A 122 -5.93 13.84 -2.32
C LEU A 122 -5.74 14.60 -3.64
N THR A 123 -4.63 14.34 -4.32
CA THR A 123 -4.36 14.81 -5.68
C THR A 123 -4.32 13.62 -6.62
N VAL A 124 -5.13 13.65 -7.67
CA VAL A 124 -5.17 12.63 -8.72
C VAL A 124 -4.30 13.08 -9.89
N VAL A 125 -3.32 12.26 -10.26
CA VAL A 125 -2.34 12.52 -11.31
C VAL A 125 -2.46 11.43 -12.38
N PRO A 126 -3.21 11.66 -13.47
CA PRO A 126 -3.47 10.66 -14.50
C PRO A 126 -2.30 10.54 -15.48
N PHE A 127 -1.08 10.39 -14.96
CA PHE A 127 0.15 10.26 -15.72
C PHE A 127 0.89 8.98 -15.35
N ARG A 128 1.73 8.54 -16.28
CA ARG A 128 2.79 7.58 -15.99
C ARG A 128 3.75 8.19 -14.98
N VAL A 129 4.30 7.37 -14.09
CA VAL A 129 5.25 7.85 -13.08
C VAL A 129 6.53 8.35 -13.72
N GLU A 130 6.90 7.80 -14.89
CA GLU A 130 8.07 8.21 -15.68
C GLU A 130 7.93 9.61 -16.30
N ASP A 131 6.68 10.04 -16.55
CA ASP A 131 6.33 11.32 -17.17
C ASP A 131 5.99 12.40 -16.13
N TRP A 132 6.12 12.09 -14.84
CA TRP A 132 5.77 12.97 -13.74
C TRP A 132 6.91 13.00 -12.71
N SER A 133 7.08 14.12 -12.03
CA SER A 133 8.06 14.24 -10.94
C SER A 133 7.53 15.12 -9.82
N LEU A 134 8.02 14.87 -8.62
CA LEU A 134 7.62 15.59 -7.43
C LEU A 134 8.83 15.76 -6.51
N THR A 135 9.14 17.02 -6.19
CA THR A 135 10.14 17.37 -5.18
C THR A 135 9.40 17.85 -3.93
N LEU A 136 9.78 17.30 -2.78
CA LEU A 136 9.14 17.53 -1.49
C LEU A 136 10.16 18.07 -0.48
N ASP A 137 9.73 18.97 0.38
CA ASP A 137 10.55 19.52 1.47
C ASP A 137 10.53 18.63 2.73
N GLY A 138 9.65 17.63 2.78
CA GLY A 138 9.40 16.80 3.96
C GLY A 138 9.43 15.29 3.64
N PRO A 139 9.39 14.44 4.69
CA PRO A 139 9.46 12.99 4.52
C PRO A 139 8.31 12.45 3.65
N ALA A 140 8.63 11.45 2.83
CA ALA A 140 7.66 10.85 1.92
C ALA A 140 7.66 9.33 2.00
N VAL A 141 6.54 8.74 1.57
CA VAL A 141 6.44 7.31 1.29
C VAL A 141 5.88 7.08 -0.10
N VAL A 142 6.57 6.25 -0.89
CA VAL A 142 6.04 5.71 -2.14
C VAL A 142 5.34 4.38 -1.84
N VAL A 143 4.11 4.23 -2.31
CA VAL A 143 3.29 3.04 -2.08
C VAL A 143 2.87 2.45 -3.43
N ALA A 144 3.18 1.19 -3.66
CA ALA A 144 2.85 0.48 -4.90
C ALA A 144 2.05 -0.79 -4.57
N VAL A 145 0.73 -0.74 -4.76
CA VAL A 145 -0.17 -1.88 -4.47
C VAL A 145 -0.60 -2.51 -5.76
N HIS A 146 -0.14 -3.74 -6.02
CA HIS A 146 -0.44 -4.47 -7.26
C HIS A 146 -0.10 -3.65 -8.52
N SER A 147 0.83 -2.71 -8.37
CA SER A 147 1.21 -1.75 -9.38
C SER A 147 1.98 -2.42 -10.51
N HIS A 148 1.69 -1.99 -11.74
CA HIS A 148 2.51 -2.30 -12.91
C HIS A 148 3.51 -1.18 -13.22
N ALA A 149 3.50 -0.08 -12.46
CA ALA A 149 4.48 0.98 -12.60
C ALA A 149 5.86 0.50 -12.10
N SER A 150 6.92 1.03 -12.72
CA SER A 150 8.29 0.77 -12.26
C SER A 150 8.52 1.44 -10.91
N LEU A 151 8.82 0.64 -9.89
CA LEU A 151 9.11 1.14 -8.54
C LEU A 151 10.41 1.94 -8.51
N GLY A 152 11.41 1.52 -9.29
CA GLY A 152 12.68 2.23 -9.43
C GLY A 152 12.47 3.63 -10.04
N GLU A 153 11.64 3.75 -11.08
CA GLU A 153 11.28 5.06 -11.63
C GLU A 153 10.51 5.90 -10.61
N ALA A 154 9.57 5.30 -9.87
CA ALA A 154 8.85 6.04 -8.83
C ALA A 154 9.80 6.65 -7.78
N VAL A 155 10.82 5.89 -7.36
CA VAL A 155 11.85 6.38 -6.44
C VAL A 155 12.68 7.51 -7.06
N LEU A 156 13.06 7.41 -8.33
CA LEU A 156 13.84 8.45 -9.02
C LEU A 156 13.05 9.77 -9.20
N ARG A 157 11.74 9.65 -9.38
CA ARG A 157 10.84 10.76 -9.73
C ARG A 157 10.26 11.46 -8.51
N VAL A 158 10.21 10.79 -7.36
CA VAL A 158 9.76 11.34 -6.08
C VAL A 158 10.97 11.64 -5.21
N ARG A 159 11.36 12.93 -5.15
CA ARG A 159 12.51 13.39 -4.35
C ARG A 159 12.02 13.94 -3.02
N ALA A 160 12.55 13.41 -1.93
CA ALA A 160 12.26 13.85 -0.56
C ALA A 160 13.52 13.69 0.32
N PRO A 161 13.67 14.46 1.42
CA PRO A 161 14.79 14.31 2.35
C PRO A 161 14.85 12.93 3.00
N GLU A 162 13.69 12.31 3.22
CA GLU A 162 13.54 10.95 3.70
C GLU A 162 12.49 10.26 2.83
N LEU A 163 12.85 9.11 2.26
CA LEU A 163 11.96 8.35 1.38
C LEU A 163 11.88 6.89 1.85
N ALA A 164 10.67 6.49 2.23
CA ALA A 164 10.32 5.09 2.44
C ALA A 164 9.58 4.55 1.21
N VAL A 165 9.64 3.24 1.00
CA VAL A 165 8.92 2.56 -0.08
C VAL A 165 8.19 1.34 0.46
N ILE A 166 6.94 1.17 0.04
CA ILE A 166 6.12 0.00 0.36
C ILE A 166 5.58 -0.57 -0.94
N ALA A 167 5.77 -1.86 -1.14
CA ALA A 167 5.23 -2.56 -2.28
C ALA A 167 4.46 -3.82 -1.87
N ILE A 168 3.30 -4.02 -2.49
CA ILE A 168 2.60 -5.30 -2.55
C ILE A 168 2.66 -5.75 -4.01
N PRO A 169 3.76 -6.40 -4.44
CA PRO A 169 3.99 -6.73 -5.84
C PRO A 169 2.93 -7.71 -6.36
N CYS A 170 2.56 -7.55 -7.63
CA CYS A 170 1.71 -8.50 -8.35
C CYS A 170 2.55 -9.38 -9.30
N CYS A 171 2.59 -9.03 -10.58
CA CYS A 171 3.27 -9.79 -11.63
C CYS A 171 4.55 -9.11 -12.16
N ALA A 172 4.64 -7.79 -12.07
CA ALA A 172 5.83 -7.04 -12.47
C ALA A 172 6.91 -7.11 -11.38
N PRO A 173 8.20 -7.26 -11.74
CA PRO A 173 9.29 -7.04 -10.80
C PRO A 173 9.17 -5.65 -10.16
N GLN A 174 9.28 -5.59 -8.84
CA GLN A 174 9.24 -4.35 -8.07
C GLN A 174 10.59 -4.25 -7.35
N GLU A 175 11.47 -3.42 -7.91
CA GLU A 175 12.86 -3.26 -7.50
C GLU A 175 13.19 -1.78 -7.35
N VAL A 176 13.99 -1.46 -6.32
CA VAL A 176 14.46 -0.09 -6.02
C VAL A 176 15.99 -0.01 -5.95
N GLY A 177 16.68 -1.03 -6.49
CA GLY A 177 18.15 -1.13 -6.45
C GLY A 177 18.73 -1.74 -5.16
N SER A 178 17.90 -2.05 -4.16
CA SER A 178 18.30 -2.73 -2.92
C SER A 178 17.25 -3.76 -2.47
N LEU A 179 17.67 -4.70 -1.61
CA LEU A 179 16.76 -5.63 -0.95
C LEU A 179 15.87 -4.91 0.06
N PRO A 180 14.61 -5.35 0.26
CA PRO A 180 13.73 -4.76 1.27
C PRO A 180 14.26 -4.99 2.68
N ASP A 181 14.14 -3.98 3.54
CA ASP A 181 14.46 -4.07 4.97
C ASP A 181 13.54 -5.05 5.71
N LEU A 182 12.32 -5.22 5.20
CA LEU A 182 11.33 -6.15 5.72
C LEU A 182 10.51 -6.73 4.56
N GLU A 183 10.41 -8.06 4.52
CA GLU A 183 9.50 -8.80 3.66
C GLU A 183 8.66 -9.75 4.52
N TYR A 184 7.34 -9.79 4.28
CA TYR A 184 6.46 -10.74 4.95
C TYR A 184 5.21 -11.04 4.13
N ARG A 185 4.59 -12.19 4.39
CA ARG A 185 3.28 -12.54 3.84
C ARG A 185 2.15 -12.05 4.75
N ASP A 186 1.23 -11.29 4.18
CA ASP A 186 0.07 -10.77 4.88
C ASP A 186 -1.17 -11.63 4.62
N TRP A 187 -1.53 -12.49 5.57
CA TRP A 187 -2.71 -13.36 5.47
C TRP A 187 -4.05 -12.62 5.60
N GLY A 188 -4.05 -11.31 5.84
CA GLY A 188 -5.24 -10.46 5.74
C GLY A 188 -5.53 -9.99 4.32
N VAL A 189 -4.55 -10.08 3.41
CA VAL A 189 -4.72 -9.75 2.00
C VAL A 189 -5.40 -10.92 1.27
N TRP A 190 -6.60 -10.68 0.73
CA TRP A 190 -7.41 -11.67 0.02
C TRP A 190 -7.01 -11.75 -1.45
N SER A 191 -5.73 -12.09 -1.66
CA SER A 191 -5.07 -12.16 -2.96
C SER A 191 -4.03 -13.26 -2.95
N GLU A 192 -3.74 -13.85 -4.11
CA GLU A 192 -2.60 -14.76 -4.26
C GLU A 192 -1.28 -14.01 -3.96
N LYS A 193 -1.23 -12.74 -4.37
CA LYS A 193 -0.07 -11.86 -4.21
C LYS A 193 -0.22 -11.03 -2.93
N ARG A 194 0.28 -11.60 -1.83
CA ARG A 194 0.15 -11.07 -0.46
C ARG A 194 1.48 -10.75 0.23
N THR A 195 2.58 -10.82 -0.52
CA THR A 195 3.88 -10.42 0.00
C THR A 195 3.89 -8.90 0.12
N VAL A 196 4.28 -8.39 1.29
CA VAL A 196 4.53 -6.98 1.54
C VAL A 196 6.02 -6.79 1.65
N ARG A 197 6.57 -5.84 0.90
CA ARG A 197 7.96 -5.42 0.93
C ARG A 197 8.05 -3.99 1.43
N VAL A 198 9.01 -3.73 2.29
CA VAL A 198 9.24 -2.42 2.90
C VAL A 198 10.70 -2.07 2.79
N TRP A 199 10.97 -0.87 2.28
CA TRP A 199 12.25 -0.18 2.38
C TRP A 199 12.02 1.05 3.25
N ARG A 200 12.66 1.12 4.42
CA ARG A 200 12.52 2.22 5.37
C ARG A 200 13.23 3.47 4.90
N HIS A 201 14.37 3.27 4.22
CA HIS A 201 15.19 4.33 3.67
C HIS A 201 15.67 3.93 2.28
N VAL A 202 15.29 4.72 1.29
CA VAL A 202 15.82 4.62 -0.07
C VAL A 202 16.60 5.90 -0.33
N ALA A 203 17.89 5.75 -0.65
CA ALA A 203 18.68 6.89 -1.09
C ALA A 203 18.11 7.38 -2.42
N ALA A 204 17.79 8.67 -2.51
CA ALA A 204 17.55 9.29 -3.81
C ALA A 204 18.86 9.16 -4.61
N LEU A 205 18.82 8.38 -5.71
CA LEU A 205 19.92 8.29 -6.66
C LEU A 205 20.09 9.59 -7.44
#